data_AF-A0A7Y4ILU9-F1
#
_entry.id   AF-A0A7Y4ILU9-F1
#
_cell.length_a   1.000
_cell.length_b   1.000
_cell.length_c   1.000
_cell.angle_alpha   90.00
_cell.angle_beta   90.00
_cell.angle_gamma   90.00
#
_symmetry.space_group_name_H-M   'P 1'
#
loop_
_entity.id
_entity.type
_entity.pdbx_description
1 polymer ?
#
loop_
_entity_poly.entity_id
_entity_poly.type
_entity_poly.pdbx_seq_one_letter_code
_entity_poly.pdbx_strand_id
1 'polypeptide(L)'
;MNAPLSTGELLHWVATKPTRSTREDLDALLARADFTQVAQDVLVSGPPSEKTTALRVLRELVTPEAHALARLALRDEAADVRALAARVLASAQDAADWRSLQEALDDAEPSVQHAVMDSLARMNPAAASGLFLERFERAPEAEKLSALATAQRLGLPESGALARRGLASASSTIRTAAVALLAREGEATEGLLIQALTDAAEDVQLAALRALSRRAHVPASVFVPLLSASSPIQVREQALQSLVLLGDARACEPICQLLTAPDSSLRRRAILATARLGCSGATRALLEMLARTRDEDERADLVTALGRLGGPEAWAALRQALSDEFLRVRRAAISAWTSDAAPPDATPVLLERLRGAPDIETRKAVALALLNSRPEVAHRALRIALEDSAPEVRRMAVRALGLDASPEALQILRDHQATEREPNVLRHLDAALERQQTPGVPPIGAASPAERLLFDPARTEQSVAQWVADPERYPATERFYFYEGGHLERLGTDGRLHAFQYTALGDQLRIQPEGAPDRSTTFTVTPEPPASNGVPRRFRLELARDVLSGTDTPRTLHFIEPAPAAPEPGDSD
;
A
#
# COMPACT_ATOMS: atom_id res chain seq x y z
N MET A 1 -35.20 41.47 -16.82
CA MET A 1 -34.70 40.49 -17.80
C MET A 1 -33.42 41.08 -18.36
N ASN A 2 -32.26 40.64 -17.88
CA ASN A 2 -31.00 41.08 -18.46
C ASN A 2 -30.90 40.50 -19.87
N ALA A 3 -30.55 41.33 -20.85
CA ALA A 3 -30.30 40.87 -22.21
C ALA A 3 -29.24 39.75 -22.17
N PRO A 4 -29.35 38.72 -23.03
CA PRO A 4 -28.32 37.69 -23.12
C PRO A 4 -27.00 38.36 -23.46
N LEU A 5 -25.95 38.05 -22.69
CA LEU A 5 -24.60 38.56 -22.93
C LEU A 5 -24.21 38.33 -24.40
N SER A 6 -23.55 39.32 -25.01
CA SER A 6 -22.86 39.14 -26.27
C SER A 6 -21.78 38.06 -26.14
N THR A 7 -21.34 37.50 -27.26
CA THR A 7 -20.34 36.43 -27.26
C THR A 7 -19.00 36.90 -26.66
N GLY A 8 -18.61 38.16 -26.91
CA GLY A 8 -17.42 38.77 -26.30
C GLY A 8 -17.56 38.99 -24.79
N GLU A 9 -18.71 39.48 -24.32
CA GLU A 9 -18.96 39.66 -22.88
C GLU A 9 -19.02 38.32 -22.14
N LEU A 10 -19.61 37.29 -22.77
CA LEU A 10 -19.62 35.94 -22.23
C LEU A 10 -18.19 35.38 -22.15
N LEU A 11 -17.38 35.55 -23.20
CA LEU A 11 -15.99 35.09 -23.22
C LEU A 11 -15.17 35.76 -22.13
N HIS A 12 -15.27 37.09 -22.03
CA HIS A 12 -14.61 37.87 -20.97
C HIS A 12 -15.05 37.39 -19.59
N TRP A 13 -16.34 37.18 -19.36
CA TRP A 13 -16.86 36.67 -18.10
C TRP A 13 -16.32 35.27 -17.77
N VAL A 14 -16.31 34.34 -18.73
CA VAL A 14 -15.74 32.99 -18.54
C VAL A 14 -14.23 33.04 -18.27
N ALA A 15 -13.52 33.98 -18.88
CA ALA A 15 -12.08 34.14 -18.72
C ALA A 15 -11.68 34.79 -17.38
N THR A 16 -12.55 35.62 -16.80
CA THR A 16 -12.25 36.44 -15.61
C THR A 16 -12.96 35.97 -14.34
N LYS A 17 -13.90 35.02 -14.45
CA LYS A 17 -14.61 34.52 -13.27
C LYS A 17 -13.63 33.87 -12.28
N PRO A 18 -13.88 34.02 -10.96
CA PRO A 18 -12.96 33.58 -9.91
C PRO A 18 -12.88 32.04 -9.76
N THR A 19 -13.85 31.32 -10.31
CA THR A 19 -13.88 29.85 -10.33
C THR A 19 -13.40 29.33 -11.68
N ARG A 20 -12.83 28.11 -11.72
CA ARG A 20 -12.39 27.50 -12.99
C ARG A 20 -13.58 27.40 -13.97
N SER A 21 -13.34 27.67 -15.26
CA SER A 21 -14.31 27.46 -16.34
C SER A 21 -14.86 26.03 -16.30
N THR A 22 -16.19 25.88 -16.23
CA THR A 22 -16.87 24.59 -16.29
C THR A 22 -17.02 24.15 -17.75
N ARG A 23 -17.41 22.89 -17.96
CA ARG A 23 -17.74 22.40 -19.31
C ARG A 23 -18.94 23.15 -19.91
N GLU A 24 -19.95 23.44 -19.08
CA GLU A 24 -21.15 24.18 -19.47
C GLU A 24 -20.82 25.60 -19.96
N ASP A 25 -19.85 26.28 -19.34
CA ASP A 25 -19.41 27.61 -19.78
C ASP A 25 -18.80 27.58 -21.19
N LEU A 26 -18.00 26.54 -21.47
CA LEU A 26 -17.36 26.36 -22.77
C LEU A 26 -18.39 25.94 -23.83
N ASP A 27 -19.34 25.07 -23.48
CA ASP A 27 -20.44 24.66 -24.35
C ASP A 27 -21.35 25.85 -24.70
N ALA A 28 -21.58 26.77 -23.75
CA ALA A 28 -22.35 27.99 -23.97
C ALA A 28 -21.67 28.97 -24.95
N LEU A 29 -20.33 29.03 -24.94
CA LEU A 29 -19.54 29.77 -25.91
C LEU A 29 -19.52 29.08 -27.27
N LEU A 30 -19.34 27.76 -27.29
CA LEU A 30 -19.33 26.93 -28.49
C LEU A 30 -20.65 27.01 -29.27
N ALA A 31 -21.78 27.17 -28.56
CA ALA A 31 -23.09 27.33 -29.15
C ALA A 31 -23.32 28.68 -29.86
N ARG A 32 -22.41 29.64 -29.73
CA ARG A 32 -22.54 30.97 -30.36
C ARG A 32 -22.07 30.94 -31.81
N ALA A 33 -22.96 31.29 -32.74
CA ALA A 33 -22.68 31.25 -34.17
C ALA A 33 -21.55 32.22 -34.61
N ASP A 34 -21.37 33.32 -33.90
CA ASP A 34 -20.33 34.33 -34.12
C ASP A 34 -19.03 34.05 -33.35
N PHE A 35 -18.94 32.93 -32.63
CA PHE A 35 -17.81 32.62 -31.75
C PHE A 35 -16.45 32.69 -32.46
N THR A 36 -16.31 32.06 -33.63
CA THR A 36 -15.03 32.03 -34.35
C THR A 36 -14.54 33.43 -34.72
N GLN A 37 -15.46 34.33 -35.08
CA GLN A 37 -15.11 35.73 -35.40
C GLN A 37 -14.65 36.47 -34.14
N VAL A 38 -15.38 36.31 -33.02
CA VAL A 38 -14.99 36.91 -31.74
C VAL A 38 -13.66 36.35 -31.24
N ALA A 39 -13.44 35.04 -31.41
CA ALA A 39 -12.18 34.40 -31.05
C ALA A 39 -11.01 34.95 -31.88
N GLN A 40 -11.20 35.23 -33.17
CA GLN A 40 -10.19 35.88 -34.00
C GLN A 40 -9.79 37.25 -33.43
N ASP A 41 -10.77 38.09 -33.10
CA ASP A 41 -10.51 39.45 -32.58
C ASP A 41 -9.80 39.39 -31.21
N VAL A 42 -10.22 38.47 -30.33
CA VAL A 42 -9.60 38.24 -29.02
C VAL A 42 -8.17 37.71 -29.17
N LEU A 43 -7.89 36.83 -30.13
CA LEU A 43 -6.53 36.31 -30.34
C LEU A 43 -5.56 37.38 -30.84
N VAL A 44 -6.04 38.42 -31.51
CA VAL A 44 -5.20 39.54 -31.97
C VAL A 44 -4.86 40.49 -30.81
N SER A 45 -5.85 40.92 -30.02
CA SER A 45 -5.67 42.04 -29.07
C SER A 45 -6.12 41.78 -27.63
N GLY A 46 -6.70 40.63 -27.33
CA GLY A 46 -7.21 40.30 -25.99
C GLY A 46 -6.10 39.97 -24.97
N PRO A 47 -6.41 39.99 -23.66
CA PRO A 47 -5.49 39.54 -22.63
C PRO A 47 -5.27 38.01 -22.68
N PRO A 48 -4.16 37.48 -22.11
CA PRO A 48 -3.86 36.03 -22.14
C PRO A 48 -4.96 35.13 -21.58
N SER A 49 -5.71 35.57 -20.56
CA SER A 49 -6.84 34.81 -19.99
C SER A 49 -7.99 34.61 -20.98
N GLU A 50 -8.29 35.63 -21.79
CA GLU A 50 -9.32 35.56 -22.83
C GLU A 50 -8.83 34.74 -24.02
N LYS A 51 -7.57 34.95 -24.45
CA LYS A 51 -6.93 34.17 -25.51
C LYS A 51 -6.93 32.67 -25.19
N THR A 52 -6.53 32.30 -23.97
CA THR A 52 -6.54 30.89 -23.55
C THR A 52 -7.96 30.33 -23.43
N THR A 53 -8.94 31.13 -23.02
CA THR A 53 -10.36 30.70 -23.02
C THR A 53 -10.88 30.47 -24.44
N ALA A 54 -10.57 31.39 -25.36
CA ALA A 54 -10.91 31.26 -26.78
C ALA A 54 -10.32 29.98 -27.38
N LEU A 55 -9.02 29.71 -27.16
CA LEU A 55 -8.34 28.51 -27.66
C LEU A 55 -8.91 27.20 -27.06
N ARG A 56 -9.40 27.21 -25.81
CA ARG A 56 -10.06 26.03 -25.21
C ARG A 56 -11.34 25.67 -25.96
N VAL A 57 -12.13 26.66 -26.34
CA VAL A 57 -13.36 26.44 -27.13
C VAL A 57 -13.01 26.09 -28.57
N LEU A 58 -12.04 26.78 -29.19
CA LEU A 58 -11.56 26.47 -30.54
C LEU A 58 -11.02 25.03 -30.65
N ARG A 59 -10.44 24.46 -29.60
CA ARG A 59 -10.00 23.06 -29.59
C ARG A 59 -11.14 22.07 -29.82
N GLU A 60 -12.34 22.40 -29.38
CA GLU A 60 -13.52 21.56 -29.60
C GLU A 60 -14.08 21.74 -31.03
N LEU A 61 -13.63 22.78 -31.75
CA LEU A 61 -13.93 23.05 -33.15
C LEU A 61 -12.82 22.50 -34.06
N VAL A 62 -13.05 21.34 -34.67
CA VAL A 62 -12.11 20.75 -35.65
C VAL A 62 -12.34 21.38 -37.04
N THR A 63 -12.27 22.70 -37.14
CA THR A 63 -12.47 23.44 -38.39
C THR A 63 -11.17 24.05 -38.92
N PRO A 64 -11.00 24.22 -40.25
CA PRO A 64 -9.82 24.85 -40.84
C PRO A 64 -9.57 26.27 -40.32
N GLU A 65 -10.63 27.03 -40.04
CA GLU A 65 -10.56 28.38 -39.49
C GLU A 65 -10.02 28.36 -38.06
N ALA A 66 -10.50 27.44 -37.20
CA ALA A 66 -10.00 27.30 -35.84
C ALA A 66 -8.50 26.93 -35.82
N HIS A 67 -8.07 26.08 -36.73
CA HIS A 67 -6.67 25.71 -36.89
C HIS A 67 -5.83 26.87 -37.42
N ALA A 68 -6.34 27.65 -38.38
CA ALA A 68 -5.66 28.85 -38.86
C ALA A 68 -5.44 29.88 -37.73
N LEU A 69 -6.44 30.07 -36.87
CA LEU A 69 -6.32 30.92 -35.68
C LEU A 69 -5.31 30.38 -34.66
N ALA A 70 -5.31 29.06 -34.43
CA ALA A 70 -4.33 28.43 -33.55
C ALA A 70 -2.89 28.56 -34.10
N ARG A 71 -2.68 28.43 -35.41
CA ARG A 71 -1.36 28.66 -36.04
C ARG A 71 -0.86 30.08 -35.82
N LEU A 72 -1.74 31.08 -35.85
CA LEU A 72 -1.37 32.47 -35.52
C LEU A 72 -0.99 32.60 -34.04
N ALA A 73 -1.77 31.98 -33.15
CA ALA A 73 -1.56 32.01 -31.71
C ALA A 73 -0.28 31.28 -31.23
N LEU A 74 0.34 30.44 -32.07
CA LEU A 74 1.68 29.88 -31.79
C LEU A 74 2.79 30.94 -31.73
N ARG A 75 2.53 32.17 -32.17
CA ARG A 75 3.49 33.29 -32.12
C ARG A 75 3.15 34.32 -31.06
N ASP A 76 2.22 34.00 -30.17
CA ASP A 76 1.79 34.90 -29.09
C ASP A 76 2.93 35.15 -28.08
N GLU A 77 2.96 36.33 -27.45
CA GLU A 77 3.96 36.66 -26.43
C GLU A 77 3.83 35.76 -25.19
N ALA A 78 2.61 35.37 -24.84
CA ALA A 78 2.33 34.56 -23.66
C ALA A 78 2.49 33.06 -23.94
N ALA A 79 3.32 32.40 -23.15
CA ALA A 79 3.66 30.99 -23.38
C ALA A 79 2.48 30.03 -23.16
N ASP A 80 1.57 30.35 -22.24
CA ASP A 80 0.35 29.57 -21.99
C ASP A 80 -0.60 29.60 -23.20
N VAL A 81 -0.69 30.74 -23.89
CA VAL A 81 -1.41 30.89 -25.16
C VAL A 81 -0.76 30.01 -26.23
N ARG A 82 0.56 30.10 -26.42
CA ARG A 82 1.29 29.28 -27.40
C ARG A 82 1.14 27.77 -27.14
N ALA A 83 1.29 27.35 -25.88
CA ALA A 83 1.16 25.95 -25.49
C ALA A 83 -0.27 25.41 -25.72
N LEU A 84 -1.29 26.23 -25.50
CA LEU A 84 -2.67 25.84 -25.75
C LEU A 84 -2.99 25.85 -27.25
N ALA A 85 -2.45 26.80 -28.01
CA ALA A 85 -2.56 26.84 -29.46
C ALA A 85 -1.98 25.57 -30.08
N ALA A 86 -0.82 25.10 -29.60
CA ALA A 86 -0.25 23.83 -30.01
C ALA A 86 -1.20 22.65 -29.79
N ARG A 87 -1.95 22.64 -28.67
CA ARG A 87 -2.93 21.57 -28.35
C ARG A 87 -4.18 21.62 -29.21
N VAL A 88 -4.57 22.79 -29.72
CA VAL A 88 -5.66 22.91 -30.71
C VAL A 88 -5.31 22.16 -31.98
N LEU A 89 -4.05 22.28 -32.43
CA LEU A 89 -3.58 21.64 -33.66
C LEU A 89 -3.38 20.11 -33.56
N ALA A 90 -3.52 19.52 -32.37
CA ALA A 90 -3.25 18.09 -32.14
C ALA A 90 -4.22 17.13 -32.86
N SER A 91 -5.42 17.60 -33.21
CA SER A 91 -6.45 16.81 -33.92
C SER A 91 -6.31 16.86 -35.45
N ALA A 92 -5.36 17.66 -35.96
CA ALA A 92 -5.23 17.93 -37.38
C ALA A 92 -4.48 16.85 -38.16
N GLN A 93 -4.81 16.70 -39.44
CA GLN A 93 -4.04 15.90 -40.41
C GLN A 93 -3.43 16.76 -41.53
N ASP A 94 -3.41 18.09 -41.36
CA ASP A 94 -2.87 19.03 -42.35
C ASP A 94 -1.35 19.17 -42.22
N ALA A 95 -0.65 19.17 -43.36
CA ALA A 95 0.78 19.41 -43.46
C ALA A 95 1.18 20.81 -42.98
N ALA A 96 0.31 21.81 -43.09
CA ALA A 96 0.58 23.15 -42.59
C ALA A 96 0.58 23.20 -41.05
N ASP A 97 -0.33 22.49 -40.38
CA ASP A 97 -0.35 22.39 -38.92
C ASP A 97 0.88 21.65 -38.39
N TRP A 98 1.27 20.56 -39.06
CA TRP A 98 2.52 19.85 -38.78
C TRP A 98 3.74 20.77 -38.85
N ARG A 99 3.87 21.56 -39.94
CA ARG A 99 5.01 22.48 -40.10
C ARG A 99 5.05 23.56 -39.03
N SER A 100 3.90 24.16 -38.71
CA SER A 100 3.82 25.18 -37.66
C SER A 100 4.18 24.64 -36.29
N LEU A 101 3.75 23.41 -35.95
CA LEU A 101 4.18 22.74 -34.73
C LEU A 101 5.68 22.38 -34.77
N GLN A 102 6.20 21.91 -35.89
CA GLN A 102 7.61 21.59 -36.03
C GLN A 102 8.50 22.83 -35.85
N GLU A 103 8.10 23.99 -36.35
CA GLU A 103 8.77 25.28 -36.09
C GLU A 103 8.69 25.67 -34.60
N ALA A 104 7.53 25.43 -33.96
CA ALA A 104 7.32 25.72 -32.54
C ALA A 104 8.07 24.78 -31.58
N LEU A 105 8.77 23.75 -32.07
CA LEU A 105 9.68 22.96 -31.22
C LEU A 105 10.89 23.77 -30.74
N ASP A 106 11.28 24.81 -31.48
CA ASP A 106 12.39 25.69 -31.11
C ASP A 106 11.95 26.83 -30.17
N ASP A 107 10.73 26.76 -29.60
CA ASP A 107 10.25 27.70 -28.59
C ASP A 107 11.17 27.72 -27.35
N ALA A 108 11.40 28.89 -26.77
CA ALA A 108 12.27 29.03 -25.60
C ALA A 108 11.66 28.43 -24.32
N GLU A 109 10.33 28.32 -24.25
CA GLU A 109 9.62 27.87 -23.06
C GLU A 109 9.39 26.34 -23.07
N PRO A 110 9.89 25.58 -22.07
CA PRO A 110 9.73 24.13 -22.02
C PRO A 110 8.27 23.64 -22.01
N SER A 111 7.36 24.42 -21.42
CA SER A 111 5.94 24.07 -21.39
C SER A 111 5.28 24.12 -22.77
N VAL A 112 5.74 25.00 -23.66
CA VAL A 112 5.31 25.07 -25.06
C VAL A 112 5.90 23.90 -25.83
N GLN A 113 7.22 23.67 -25.72
CA GLN A 113 7.88 22.52 -26.37
C GLN A 113 7.20 21.20 -26.03
N HIS A 114 6.87 20.98 -24.75
CA HIS A 114 6.16 19.77 -24.32
C HIS A 114 4.78 19.64 -24.97
N ALA A 115 4.01 20.73 -25.03
CA ALA A 115 2.70 20.73 -25.68
C ALA A 115 2.80 20.45 -27.19
N VAL A 116 3.80 21.04 -27.85
CA VAL A 116 4.10 20.84 -29.26
C VAL A 116 4.50 19.38 -29.55
N MET A 117 5.43 18.82 -28.79
CA MET A 117 5.84 17.41 -28.89
C MET A 117 4.64 16.47 -28.73
N ASP A 118 3.80 16.73 -27.73
CA ASP A 118 2.58 15.98 -27.50
C ASP A 118 1.59 16.05 -28.68
N SER A 119 1.43 17.23 -29.28
CA SER A 119 0.55 17.41 -30.42
C SER A 119 1.08 16.69 -31.65
N LEU A 120 2.37 16.85 -31.99
CA LEU A 120 3.02 16.15 -33.09
C LEU A 120 2.91 14.62 -32.93
N ALA A 121 3.16 14.13 -31.71
CA ALA A 121 3.06 12.71 -31.38
C ALA A 121 1.65 12.14 -31.53
N ARG A 122 0.60 12.92 -31.22
CA ARG A 122 -0.80 12.51 -31.44
C ARG A 122 -1.20 12.56 -32.90
N MET A 123 -0.71 13.53 -33.66
CA MET A 123 -1.00 13.68 -35.09
C MET A 123 -0.38 12.54 -35.90
N ASN A 124 0.91 12.26 -35.69
CA ASN A 124 1.61 11.20 -36.39
C ASN A 124 2.74 10.62 -35.52
N PRO A 125 2.47 9.52 -34.79
CA PRO A 125 3.45 8.87 -33.92
C PRO A 125 4.76 8.50 -34.62
N ALA A 126 4.70 7.99 -35.85
CA ALA A 126 5.88 7.55 -36.60
C ALA A 126 6.77 8.73 -37.03
N ALA A 127 6.16 9.76 -37.62
CA ALA A 127 6.89 10.96 -38.02
C ALA A 127 7.46 11.72 -36.79
N ALA A 128 6.71 11.77 -35.69
CA ALA A 128 7.16 12.40 -34.45
C ALA A 128 8.36 11.67 -33.84
N SER A 129 8.34 10.33 -33.86
CA SER A 129 9.45 9.51 -33.37
C SER A 129 10.74 9.77 -34.16
N GLY A 130 10.65 9.80 -35.50
CA GLY A 130 11.78 10.16 -36.36
C GLY A 130 12.33 11.56 -36.07
N LEU A 131 11.44 12.54 -35.88
CA LEU A 131 11.82 13.92 -35.56
C LEU A 131 12.50 14.04 -34.19
N PHE A 132 11.93 13.40 -33.15
CA PHE A 132 12.52 13.40 -31.80
C PHE A 132 13.90 12.75 -31.82
N LEU A 133 14.05 11.64 -32.53
CA LEU A 133 15.34 10.99 -32.73
C LEU A 133 16.34 11.93 -33.39
N GLU A 134 15.99 12.52 -34.53
CA GLU A 134 16.88 13.42 -35.30
C GLU A 134 17.42 14.58 -34.45
N ARG A 135 16.58 15.14 -33.57
CA ARG A 135 16.91 16.27 -32.70
C ARG A 135 17.59 15.88 -31.40
N PHE A 136 17.43 14.63 -30.94
CA PHE A 136 17.76 14.23 -29.56
C PHE A 136 19.18 14.60 -29.10
N GLU A 137 20.19 14.45 -29.95
CA GLU A 137 21.59 14.68 -29.55
C GLU A 137 21.89 16.16 -29.26
N ARG A 138 21.38 17.05 -30.12
CA ARG A 138 21.61 18.50 -30.08
C ARG A 138 20.62 19.26 -29.19
N ALA A 139 19.52 18.61 -28.80
CA ALA A 139 18.46 19.20 -27.99
C ALA A 139 18.95 19.56 -26.57
N PRO A 140 18.40 20.59 -25.92
CA PRO A 140 18.61 20.83 -24.49
C PRO A 140 18.01 19.71 -23.63
N GLU A 141 18.46 19.60 -22.37
CA GLU A 141 18.02 18.53 -21.46
C GLU A 141 16.49 18.50 -21.27
N ALA A 142 15.84 19.66 -21.17
CA ALA A 142 14.39 19.75 -21.06
C ALA A 142 13.66 19.11 -22.25
N GLU A 143 14.10 19.40 -23.49
CA GLU A 143 13.52 18.83 -24.71
C GLU A 143 13.75 17.30 -24.76
N LYS A 144 14.93 16.81 -24.38
CA LYS A 144 15.22 15.37 -24.29
C LYS A 144 14.29 14.65 -23.30
N LEU A 145 14.07 15.25 -22.13
CA LEU A 145 13.15 14.71 -21.11
C LEU A 145 11.71 14.71 -21.60
N SER A 146 11.25 15.80 -22.24
CA SER A 146 9.93 15.88 -22.84
C SER A 146 9.74 14.82 -23.93
N ALA A 147 10.73 14.62 -24.81
CA ALA A 147 10.68 13.59 -25.86
C ALA A 147 10.51 12.18 -25.27
N LEU A 148 11.32 11.82 -24.26
CA LEU A 148 11.25 10.51 -23.60
C LEU A 148 9.91 10.32 -22.88
N ALA A 149 9.43 11.34 -22.16
CA ALA A 149 8.16 11.29 -21.43
C ALA A 149 6.96 11.19 -22.37
N THR A 150 6.95 11.95 -23.47
CA THR A 150 5.91 11.89 -24.50
C THR A 150 5.92 10.53 -25.20
N ALA A 151 7.10 10.00 -25.55
CA ALA A 151 7.23 8.65 -26.10
C ALA A 151 6.66 7.58 -25.17
N GLN A 152 6.97 7.67 -23.87
CA GLN A 152 6.50 6.72 -22.87
C GLN A 152 4.98 6.76 -22.70
N ARG A 153 4.42 7.96 -22.58
CA ARG A 153 3.00 8.15 -22.30
C ARG A 153 2.11 7.80 -23.49
N LEU A 154 2.56 8.09 -24.72
CA LEU A 154 1.80 7.86 -25.94
C LEU A 154 2.13 6.53 -26.62
N GLY A 155 3.13 5.78 -26.16
CA GLY A 155 3.53 4.50 -26.74
C GLY A 155 4.05 4.67 -28.16
N LEU A 156 4.99 5.59 -28.34
CA LEU A 156 5.51 5.92 -29.68
C LEU A 156 6.28 4.75 -30.31
N PRO A 157 6.21 4.57 -31.64
CA PRO A 157 7.07 3.62 -32.33
C PRO A 157 8.55 4.02 -32.16
N GLU A 158 9.46 3.08 -32.35
CA GLU A 158 10.91 3.32 -32.17
C GLU A 158 11.31 3.82 -30.76
N SER A 159 10.45 3.69 -29.75
CA SER A 159 10.73 4.04 -28.36
C SER A 159 12.02 3.40 -27.82
N GLY A 160 12.33 2.17 -28.23
CA GLY A 160 13.59 1.52 -27.92
C GLY A 160 14.83 2.23 -28.50
N ALA A 161 14.71 2.87 -29.67
CA ALA A 161 15.82 3.64 -30.26
C ALA A 161 16.03 4.97 -29.52
N LEU A 162 14.94 5.64 -29.14
CA LEU A 162 14.98 6.87 -28.36
C LEU A 162 15.57 6.62 -26.97
N ALA A 163 15.14 5.53 -26.32
CA ALA A 163 15.70 5.10 -25.05
C ALA A 163 17.20 4.77 -25.15
N ARG A 164 17.66 4.12 -26.23
CA ARG A 164 19.09 3.86 -26.43
C ARG A 164 19.92 5.15 -26.48
N ARG A 165 19.43 6.19 -27.16
CA ARG A 165 20.08 7.51 -27.13
C ARG A 165 20.05 8.14 -25.75
N GLY A 166 18.91 8.04 -25.06
CA GLY A 166 18.78 8.53 -23.68
C GLY A 166 19.76 7.87 -22.71
N LEU A 167 19.97 6.55 -22.82
CA LEU A 167 20.94 5.79 -22.01
C LEU A 167 22.40 6.19 -22.27
N ALA A 168 22.73 6.70 -23.47
CA ALA A 168 24.07 7.20 -23.79
C ALA A 168 24.35 8.61 -23.24
N SER A 169 23.35 9.25 -22.61
CA SER A 169 23.49 10.61 -22.09
C SER A 169 24.42 10.70 -20.87
N ALA A 170 25.15 11.80 -20.78
CA ALA A 170 25.94 12.13 -19.58
C ALA A 170 25.07 12.43 -18.36
N SER A 171 23.85 12.97 -18.54
CA SER A 171 22.92 13.28 -17.45
C SER A 171 22.23 12.01 -16.94
N SER A 172 22.34 11.73 -15.65
CA SER A 172 21.64 10.60 -15.01
C SER A 172 20.12 10.75 -15.09
N THR A 173 19.59 11.99 -15.03
CA THR A 173 18.16 12.28 -15.18
C THR A 173 17.61 11.78 -16.52
N ILE A 174 18.36 12.02 -17.61
CA ILE A 174 17.98 11.54 -18.95
C ILE A 174 18.08 10.01 -19.02
N ARG A 175 19.14 9.41 -18.45
CA ARG A 175 19.27 7.95 -18.41
C ARG A 175 18.14 7.30 -17.61
N THR A 176 17.74 7.88 -16.49
CA THR A 176 16.60 7.44 -15.66
C THR A 176 15.28 7.54 -16.44
N ALA A 177 15.04 8.62 -17.18
CA ALA A 177 13.86 8.75 -18.05
C ALA A 177 13.88 7.72 -19.20
N ALA A 178 15.05 7.42 -19.75
CA ALA A 178 15.22 6.38 -20.77
C ALA A 178 14.90 4.99 -20.22
N VAL A 179 15.35 4.67 -19.00
CA VAL A 179 14.98 3.43 -18.30
C VAL A 179 13.47 3.35 -18.07
N ALA A 180 12.82 4.46 -17.68
CA ALA A 180 11.37 4.50 -17.51
C ALA A 180 10.61 4.23 -18.82
N LEU A 181 11.13 4.72 -19.96
CA LEU A 181 10.61 4.40 -21.29
C LEU A 181 10.75 2.90 -21.57
N LEU A 182 11.94 2.32 -21.36
CA LEU A 182 12.20 0.88 -21.55
C LEU A 182 11.34 -0.02 -20.67
N ALA A 183 10.97 0.43 -19.47
CA ALA A 183 10.16 -0.35 -18.54
C ALA A 183 8.76 -0.71 -19.09
N ARG A 184 8.24 0.09 -20.05
CA ARG A 184 6.97 -0.18 -20.73
C ARG A 184 7.09 -1.04 -21.97
N GLU A 185 8.31 -1.18 -22.49
CA GLU A 185 8.60 -1.99 -23.66
C GLU A 185 8.63 -3.49 -23.29
N GLY A 186 8.54 -4.36 -24.30
CA GLY A 186 8.57 -5.82 -24.12
C GLY A 186 9.96 -6.38 -23.79
N GLU A 187 10.12 -7.69 -24.01
CA GLU A 187 11.36 -8.45 -23.78
C GLU A 187 12.54 -7.95 -24.63
N ALA A 188 12.25 -7.37 -25.81
CA ALA A 188 13.26 -6.89 -26.76
C ALA A 188 14.23 -5.84 -26.19
N THR A 189 13.87 -5.18 -25.08
CA THR A 189 14.69 -4.14 -24.43
C THR A 189 15.26 -4.56 -23.09
N GLU A 190 15.03 -5.81 -22.65
CA GLU A 190 15.48 -6.28 -21.34
C GLU A 190 16.99 -6.19 -21.17
N GLY A 191 17.76 -6.52 -22.22
CA GLY A 191 19.22 -6.41 -22.19
C GLY A 191 19.72 -4.99 -21.86
N LEU A 192 18.99 -3.95 -22.27
CA LEU A 192 19.32 -2.56 -21.94
C LEU A 192 18.99 -2.23 -20.49
N LEU A 193 17.89 -2.76 -19.96
CA LEU A 193 17.56 -2.63 -18.53
C LEU A 193 18.59 -3.37 -17.66
N ILE A 194 19.05 -4.55 -18.07
CA ILE A 194 20.10 -5.30 -17.37
C ILE A 194 21.41 -4.52 -17.38
N GLN A 195 21.78 -3.91 -18.51
CA GLN A 195 22.95 -3.04 -18.58
C GLN A 195 22.83 -1.85 -17.62
N ALA A 196 21.66 -1.22 -17.52
CA ALA A 196 21.39 -0.09 -16.64
C ALA A 196 21.50 -0.41 -15.13
N LEU A 197 21.49 -1.70 -14.73
CA LEU A 197 21.79 -2.10 -13.36
C LEU A 197 23.25 -1.83 -12.96
N THR A 198 24.15 -1.64 -13.93
CA THR A 198 25.57 -1.34 -13.72
C THR A 198 25.92 0.13 -13.93
N ASP A 199 24.91 0.99 -14.08
CA ASP A 199 25.12 2.43 -14.26
C ASP A 199 25.87 3.06 -13.08
N ALA A 200 26.64 4.13 -13.31
CA ALA A 200 27.36 4.80 -12.22
C ALA A 200 26.41 5.54 -11.25
N ALA A 201 25.21 5.91 -11.68
CA ALA A 201 24.26 6.67 -10.89
C ALA A 201 23.21 5.77 -10.22
N GLU A 202 23.00 5.98 -8.92
CA GLU A 202 22.09 5.18 -8.08
C GLU A 202 20.63 5.24 -8.58
N ASP A 203 20.17 6.40 -9.04
CA ASP A 203 18.81 6.61 -9.55
C ASP A 203 18.52 5.75 -10.79
N VAL A 204 19.49 5.63 -11.69
CA VAL A 204 19.40 4.79 -12.89
C VAL A 204 19.35 3.32 -12.50
N GLN A 205 20.24 2.88 -11.59
CA GLN A 205 20.24 1.49 -11.08
C GLN A 205 18.89 1.14 -10.44
N LEU A 206 18.35 2.01 -9.58
CA LEU A 206 17.07 1.80 -8.91
C LEU A 206 15.89 1.77 -9.90
N ALA A 207 15.90 2.64 -10.90
CA ALA A 207 14.87 2.63 -11.95
C ALA A 207 14.89 1.32 -12.74
N ALA A 208 16.09 0.84 -13.11
CA ALA A 208 16.26 -0.39 -13.88
C ALA A 208 15.84 -1.61 -13.05
N LEU A 209 16.24 -1.64 -11.78
CA LEU A 209 15.89 -2.67 -10.82
C LEU A 209 14.36 -2.78 -10.63
N ARG A 210 13.66 -1.65 -10.45
CA ARG A 210 12.19 -1.61 -10.33
C ARG A 210 11.46 -1.99 -11.61
N ALA A 211 12.07 -1.77 -12.77
CA ALA A 211 11.51 -2.16 -14.05
C ALA A 211 11.62 -3.68 -14.23
N LEU A 212 12.80 -4.24 -13.97
CA LEU A 212 13.08 -5.67 -14.09
C LEU A 212 12.36 -6.51 -13.03
N SER A 213 12.23 -6.02 -11.79
CA SER A 213 11.56 -6.76 -10.70
C SER A 213 10.07 -7.02 -10.94
N ARG A 214 9.43 -6.31 -11.88
CA ARG A 214 8.03 -6.52 -12.27
C ARG A 214 7.88 -7.57 -13.37
N ARG A 215 8.99 -8.04 -13.96
CA ARG A 215 8.98 -9.00 -15.07
C ARG A 215 9.21 -10.40 -14.52
N ALA A 216 8.24 -11.28 -14.72
CA ALA A 216 8.27 -12.64 -14.18
C ALA A 216 9.37 -13.54 -14.78
N HIS A 217 9.83 -13.27 -16.02
CA HIS A 217 10.85 -14.07 -16.69
C HIS A 217 12.30 -13.70 -16.29
N VAL A 218 12.51 -12.56 -15.61
CA VAL A 218 13.86 -12.12 -15.25
C VAL A 218 14.40 -13.03 -14.14
N PRO A 219 15.52 -13.76 -14.37
CA PRO A 219 16.02 -14.71 -13.39
C PRO A 219 16.67 -13.98 -12.21
N ALA A 220 16.60 -14.59 -11.02
CA ALA A 220 17.19 -14.06 -9.80
C ALA A 220 18.69 -13.74 -9.93
N SER A 221 19.42 -14.47 -10.79
CA SER A 221 20.84 -14.25 -11.06
C SER A 221 21.17 -12.83 -11.57
N VAL A 222 20.20 -12.12 -12.16
CA VAL A 222 20.36 -10.72 -12.58
C VAL A 222 20.51 -9.78 -11.38
N PHE A 223 19.83 -10.08 -10.27
CA PHE A 223 19.80 -9.21 -9.08
C PHE A 223 20.88 -9.55 -8.06
N VAL A 224 21.42 -10.78 -8.07
CA VAL A 224 22.46 -11.22 -7.12
C VAL A 224 23.70 -10.31 -7.08
N PRO A 225 24.28 -9.85 -8.22
CA PRO A 225 25.44 -8.97 -8.19
C PRO A 225 25.22 -7.65 -7.43
N LEU A 226 23.97 -7.17 -7.38
CA LEU A 226 23.59 -5.91 -6.74
C LEU A 226 23.57 -6.00 -5.21
N LEU A 227 23.76 -7.19 -4.62
CA LEU A 227 23.91 -7.35 -3.17
C LEU A 227 25.32 -6.99 -2.68
N SER A 228 26.29 -6.88 -3.59
CA SER A 228 27.69 -6.55 -3.32
C SER A 228 27.85 -5.28 -2.49
N ALA A 229 28.92 -5.22 -1.68
CA ALA A 229 29.28 -4.02 -0.92
C ALA A 229 29.64 -2.82 -1.81
N SER A 230 29.92 -3.03 -3.10
CA SER A 230 30.16 -1.96 -4.08
C SER A 230 28.88 -1.25 -4.53
N SER A 231 27.70 -1.83 -4.30
CA SER A 231 26.42 -1.22 -4.67
C SER A 231 25.91 -0.28 -3.57
N PRO A 232 25.23 0.82 -3.92
CA PRO A 232 24.58 1.70 -2.95
C PRO A 232 23.60 0.94 -2.04
N ILE A 233 23.42 1.41 -0.81
CA ILE A 233 22.63 0.69 0.21
C ILE A 233 21.17 0.48 -0.24
N GLN A 234 20.55 1.49 -0.84
CA GLN A 234 19.19 1.44 -1.38
C GLN A 234 19.05 0.41 -2.50
N VAL A 235 20.07 0.29 -3.36
CA VAL A 235 20.11 -0.68 -4.46
C VAL A 235 20.19 -2.10 -3.90
N ARG A 236 21.03 -2.32 -2.87
CA ARG A 236 21.16 -3.62 -2.19
C ARG A 236 19.86 -4.03 -1.53
N GLU A 237 19.20 -3.11 -0.82
CA GLU A 237 17.91 -3.37 -0.16
C GLU A 237 16.82 -3.74 -1.19
N GLN A 238 16.73 -2.99 -2.29
CA GLN A 238 15.75 -3.24 -3.35
C GLN A 238 16.04 -4.54 -4.12
N ALA A 239 17.32 -4.87 -4.31
CA ALA A 239 17.73 -6.12 -4.95
C ALA A 239 17.38 -7.32 -4.08
N LEU A 240 17.65 -7.23 -2.77
CA LEU A 240 17.24 -8.23 -1.79
C LEU A 240 15.71 -8.44 -1.78
N GLN A 241 14.93 -7.35 -1.82
CA GLN A 241 13.48 -7.45 -1.91
C GLN A 241 13.02 -8.16 -3.19
N SER A 242 13.66 -7.85 -4.32
CA SER A 242 13.34 -8.46 -5.62
C SER A 242 13.64 -9.96 -5.61
N LEU A 243 14.78 -10.37 -5.04
CA LEU A 243 15.15 -11.79 -4.88
C LEU A 243 14.16 -12.56 -4.01
N VAL A 244 13.69 -11.95 -2.92
CA VAL A 244 12.67 -12.54 -2.05
C VAL A 244 11.34 -12.72 -2.78
N LEU A 245 10.92 -11.73 -3.59
CA LEU A 245 9.69 -11.79 -4.36
C LEU A 245 9.72 -12.92 -5.41
N LEU A 246 10.89 -13.14 -6.02
CA LEU A 246 11.09 -14.21 -7.00
C LEU A 246 11.10 -15.61 -6.38
N GLY A 247 11.38 -15.74 -5.09
CA GLY A 247 11.35 -17.04 -4.41
C GLY A 247 12.49 -18.00 -4.80
N ASP A 248 13.54 -17.52 -5.48
CA ASP A 248 14.60 -18.38 -6.01
C ASP A 248 15.67 -18.68 -4.96
N ALA A 249 15.73 -19.94 -4.50
CA ALA A 249 16.68 -20.42 -3.51
C ALA A 249 18.16 -20.29 -3.92
N ARG A 250 18.47 -20.11 -5.22
CA ARG A 250 19.84 -19.82 -5.68
C ARG A 250 20.40 -18.52 -5.12
N ALA A 251 19.54 -17.62 -4.64
CA ALA A 251 19.95 -16.39 -3.98
C ALA A 251 20.39 -16.59 -2.51
N CYS A 252 20.20 -17.77 -1.92
CA CYS A 252 20.42 -17.98 -0.50
C CYS A 252 21.86 -17.72 -0.04
N GLU A 253 22.87 -18.23 -0.75
CA GLU A 253 24.27 -18.02 -0.37
C GLU A 253 24.67 -16.53 -0.38
N PRO A 254 24.41 -15.75 -1.45
CA PRO A 254 24.60 -14.30 -1.44
C PRO A 254 23.84 -13.57 -0.32
N ILE A 255 22.59 -13.98 -0.03
CA ILE A 255 21.79 -13.36 1.03
C ILE A 255 22.37 -13.66 2.41
N CYS A 256 22.88 -14.87 2.64
CA CYS A 256 23.55 -15.24 3.90
C CYS A 256 24.78 -14.35 4.18
N GLN A 257 25.50 -13.91 3.15
CA GLN A 257 26.64 -12.99 3.33
C GLN A 257 26.21 -11.64 3.91
N LEU A 258 24.98 -11.18 3.58
CA LEU A 258 24.42 -9.93 4.11
C LEU A 258 24.08 -9.96 5.60
N LEU A 259 24.06 -11.15 6.23
CA LEU A 259 23.92 -11.27 7.69
C LEU A 259 25.09 -10.61 8.44
N THR A 260 26.22 -10.40 7.77
CA THR A 260 27.40 -9.71 8.31
C THR A 260 27.50 -8.24 7.87
N ALA A 261 26.47 -7.71 7.19
CA ALA A 261 26.48 -6.33 6.73
C ALA A 261 26.57 -5.35 7.92
N PRO A 262 27.39 -4.29 7.81
CA PRO A 262 27.52 -3.28 8.87
C PRO A 262 26.21 -2.51 9.08
N ASP A 263 25.50 -2.24 7.98
CA ASP A 263 24.19 -1.59 8.01
C ASP A 263 23.13 -2.49 8.66
N SER A 264 22.50 -1.99 9.72
CA SER A 264 21.52 -2.74 10.51
C SER A 264 20.22 -2.98 9.76
N SER A 265 19.78 -2.03 8.91
CA SER A 265 18.56 -2.17 8.11
C SER A 265 18.69 -3.32 7.11
N LEU A 266 19.77 -3.33 6.34
CA LEU A 266 20.06 -4.38 5.37
C LEU A 266 20.27 -5.74 6.05
N ARG A 267 21.01 -5.78 7.16
CA ARG A 267 21.20 -7.02 7.92
C ARG A 267 19.88 -7.59 8.42
N ARG A 268 19.00 -6.75 8.98
CA ARG A 268 17.64 -7.14 9.41
C ARG A 268 16.80 -7.66 8.25
N ARG A 269 16.83 -6.98 7.09
CA ARG A 269 16.16 -7.46 5.88
C ARG A 269 16.71 -8.81 5.41
N ALA A 270 18.02 -9.04 5.52
CA ALA A 270 18.65 -10.31 5.18
C ALA A 270 18.18 -11.44 6.10
N ILE A 271 18.06 -11.21 7.41
CA ILE A 271 17.48 -12.17 8.37
C ILE A 271 16.08 -12.61 7.89
N LEU A 272 15.19 -11.66 7.61
CA LEU A 272 13.84 -11.96 7.15
C LEU A 272 13.81 -12.63 5.76
N ALA A 273 14.73 -12.26 4.87
CA ALA A 273 14.87 -12.86 3.55
C ALA A 273 15.28 -14.34 3.63
N THR A 274 16.25 -14.68 4.48
CA THR A 274 16.67 -16.08 4.68
C THR A 274 15.50 -16.97 5.12
N ALA A 275 14.65 -16.46 6.01
CA ALA A 275 13.47 -17.15 6.50
C ALA A 275 12.40 -17.35 5.41
N ARG A 276 12.17 -16.35 4.55
CA ARG A 276 11.18 -16.42 3.47
C ARG A 276 11.60 -17.36 2.34
N LEU A 277 12.89 -17.41 2.05
CA LEU A 277 13.45 -18.25 0.97
C LEU A 277 13.86 -19.65 1.45
N GLY A 278 13.75 -19.95 2.75
CA GLY A 278 14.13 -21.26 3.29
C GLY A 278 15.65 -21.50 3.23
N CYS A 279 16.46 -20.47 3.43
CA CYS A 279 17.93 -20.56 3.36
C CYS A 279 18.52 -21.27 4.59
N SER A 280 18.41 -22.60 4.64
CA SER A 280 18.87 -23.44 5.76
C SER A 280 20.37 -23.26 6.10
N GLY A 281 21.20 -22.90 5.13
CA GLY A 281 22.61 -22.54 5.36
C GLY A 281 22.82 -21.33 6.29
N ALA A 282 21.78 -20.52 6.53
CA ALA A 282 21.83 -19.37 7.44
C ALA A 282 21.77 -19.75 8.92
N THR A 283 21.27 -20.95 9.27
CA THR A 283 20.90 -21.31 10.66
C THR A 283 22.03 -21.06 11.66
N ARG A 284 23.26 -21.50 11.37
CA ARG A 284 24.41 -21.28 12.26
C ARG A 284 24.71 -19.80 12.46
N ALA A 285 24.70 -19.01 11.40
CA ALA A 285 24.96 -17.57 11.48
C ALA A 285 23.87 -16.84 12.29
N LEU A 286 22.60 -17.19 12.08
CA LEU A 286 21.48 -16.61 12.84
C LEU A 286 21.56 -16.97 14.33
N LEU A 287 21.96 -18.20 14.68
CA LEU A 287 22.19 -18.60 16.07
C LEU A 287 23.32 -17.81 16.73
N GLU A 288 24.44 -17.62 16.02
CA GLU A 288 25.56 -16.79 16.50
C GLU A 288 25.15 -15.33 16.70
N MET A 289 24.33 -14.78 15.81
CA MET A 289 23.76 -13.44 15.96
C MET A 289 22.85 -13.35 17.18
N LEU A 290 21.93 -14.32 17.34
CA LEU A 290 20.97 -14.36 18.45
C LEU A 290 21.68 -14.39 19.81
N ALA A 291 22.80 -15.11 19.92
CA ALA A 291 23.59 -15.19 21.13
C ALA A 291 24.32 -13.88 21.48
N ARG A 292 24.51 -12.96 20.53
CA ARG A 292 25.30 -11.72 20.71
C ARG A 292 24.44 -10.47 20.80
N THR A 293 23.33 -10.41 20.08
CA THR A 293 22.50 -9.21 20.03
C THR A 293 21.77 -8.97 21.36
N ARG A 294 21.61 -7.70 21.71
CA ARG A 294 20.83 -7.24 22.87
C ARG A 294 19.59 -6.44 22.45
N ASP A 295 19.42 -6.24 21.15
CA ASP A 295 18.31 -5.49 20.59
C ASP A 295 17.06 -6.37 20.54
N GLU A 296 15.95 -5.91 21.11
CA GLU A 296 14.69 -6.66 21.18
C GLU A 296 14.14 -6.99 19.79
N ASP A 297 14.21 -6.04 18.86
CA ASP A 297 13.66 -6.18 17.51
C ASP A 297 14.48 -7.17 16.68
N GLU A 298 15.80 -7.05 16.68
CA GLU A 298 16.71 -7.98 16.00
C GLU A 298 16.57 -9.39 16.59
N ARG A 299 16.47 -9.54 17.92
CA ARG A 299 16.23 -10.84 18.57
C ARG A 299 14.91 -11.47 18.15
N ALA A 300 13.82 -10.70 18.10
CA ALA A 300 12.51 -11.19 17.67
C ALA A 300 12.52 -11.65 16.20
N ASP A 301 13.22 -10.91 15.33
CA ASP A 301 13.36 -11.27 13.92
C ASP A 301 14.21 -12.53 13.73
N LEU A 302 15.29 -12.68 14.50
CA LEU A 302 16.13 -13.89 14.51
C LEU A 302 15.35 -15.12 14.95
N VAL A 303 14.57 -15.01 16.03
CA VAL A 303 13.69 -16.09 16.51
C VAL A 303 12.65 -16.45 15.46
N THR A 304 12.04 -15.45 14.80
CA THR A 304 11.09 -15.67 13.72
C THR A 304 11.74 -16.39 12.54
N ALA A 305 12.96 -15.98 12.17
CA ALA A 305 13.69 -16.57 11.05
C ALA A 305 14.08 -18.03 11.34
N LEU A 306 14.66 -18.29 12.51
CA LEU A 306 15.03 -19.62 12.97
C LEU A 306 13.82 -20.56 13.07
N GLY A 307 12.66 -20.05 13.51
CA GLY A 307 11.43 -20.83 13.56
C GLY A 307 10.92 -21.29 12.19
N ARG A 308 11.11 -20.46 11.15
CA ARG A 308 10.74 -20.83 9.78
C ARG A 308 11.74 -21.77 9.13
N LEU A 309 13.03 -21.57 9.38
CA LEU A 309 14.07 -22.47 8.87
C LEU A 309 14.01 -23.84 9.54
N GLY A 310 13.63 -23.88 10.83
CA GLY A 310 13.57 -25.08 11.62
C GLY A 310 14.94 -25.75 11.81
N GLY A 311 14.90 -27.03 12.17
CA GLY A 311 16.08 -27.83 12.49
C GLY A 311 16.35 -27.95 14.00
N PRO A 312 17.05 -29.01 14.44
CA PRO A 312 17.23 -29.31 15.86
C PRO A 312 17.87 -28.16 16.66
N GLU A 313 18.89 -27.51 16.11
CA GLU A 313 19.61 -26.42 16.76
C GLU A 313 18.76 -25.15 16.88
N ALA A 314 17.96 -24.85 15.84
CA ALA A 314 17.00 -23.74 15.87
C ALA A 314 15.94 -23.98 16.95
N TRP A 315 15.35 -25.18 17.00
CA TRP A 315 14.34 -25.52 18.01
C TRP A 315 14.89 -25.52 19.44
N ALA A 316 16.15 -25.91 19.64
CA ALA A 316 16.81 -25.80 20.94
C ALA A 316 16.93 -24.32 21.40
N ALA A 317 17.32 -23.42 20.50
CA ALA A 317 17.38 -21.99 20.79
C ALA A 317 15.99 -21.37 21.01
N LEU A 318 15.01 -21.75 20.19
CA LEU A 318 13.63 -21.30 20.32
C LEU A 318 12.96 -21.77 21.62
N ARG A 319 13.40 -22.90 22.19
CA ARG A 319 12.96 -23.33 23.53
C ARG A 319 13.42 -22.35 24.60
N GLN A 320 14.65 -21.85 24.51
CA GLN A 320 15.17 -20.83 25.43
C GLN A 320 14.42 -19.50 25.26
N ALA A 321 14.11 -19.12 24.01
CA ALA A 321 13.39 -17.88 23.68
C ALA A 321 11.96 -17.81 24.26
N LEU A 322 11.35 -18.94 24.67
CA LEU A 322 10.07 -18.95 25.39
C LEU A 322 10.15 -18.32 26.80
N SER A 323 11.35 -18.23 27.36
CA SER A 323 11.62 -17.66 28.69
C SER A 323 12.43 -16.36 28.63
N ASP A 324 12.47 -15.76 27.45
CA ASP A 324 13.19 -14.53 27.18
C ASP A 324 12.65 -13.33 28.02
N GLU A 325 13.49 -12.36 28.36
CA GLU A 325 13.09 -11.16 29.12
C GLU A 325 12.03 -10.30 28.40
N PHE A 326 12.08 -10.22 27.06
CA PHE A 326 11.21 -9.38 26.25
C PHE A 326 10.00 -10.15 25.75
N LEU A 327 8.80 -9.58 25.97
CA LEU A 327 7.54 -10.20 25.58
C LEU A 327 7.46 -10.42 24.06
N ARG A 328 8.01 -9.51 23.25
CA ARG A 328 8.01 -9.65 21.78
C ARG A 328 8.76 -10.91 21.33
N VAL A 329 9.90 -11.20 21.96
CA VAL A 329 10.72 -12.37 21.66
C VAL A 329 10.03 -13.66 22.11
N ARG A 330 9.43 -13.66 23.31
CA ARG A 330 8.60 -14.78 23.77
C ARG A 330 7.45 -15.07 22.81
N ARG A 331 6.76 -14.04 22.31
CA ARG A 331 5.67 -14.18 21.32
C ARG A 331 6.16 -14.71 19.98
N ALA A 332 7.30 -14.25 19.50
CA ALA A 332 7.92 -14.79 18.29
C ALA A 332 8.22 -16.29 18.44
N ALA A 333 8.77 -16.70 19.59
CA ALA A 333 9.02 -18.10 19.90
C ALA A 333 7.70 -18.89 19.94
N ILE A 334 6.69 -18.43 20.68
CA ILE A 334 5.37 -19.09 20.75
C ILE A 334 4.79 -19.28 19.35
N SER A 335 4.83 -18.24 18.51
CA SER A 335 4.34 -18.32 17.13
C SER A 335 5.09 -19.34 16.28
N ALA A 336 6.40 -19.50 16.49
CA ALA A 336 7.19 -20.51 15.80
C ALA A 336 6.81 -21.93 16.27
N TRP A 337 6.62 -22.12 17.57
CA TRP A 337 6.20 -23.40 18.16
C TRP A 337 4.77 -23.82 17.80
N THR A 338 3.93 -22.92 17.27
CA THR A 338 2.61 -23.25 16.72
C THR A 338 2.54 -23.26 15.20
N SER A 339 3.68 -23.10 14.52
CA SER A 339 3.74 -23.13 13.06
C SER A 339 3.78 -24.56 12.51
N ASP A 340 3.51 -24.72 11.22
CA ASP A 340 3.58 -26.04 10.54
C ASP A 340 4.99 -26.66 10.56
N ALA A 341 6.03 -25.83 10.74
CA ALA A 341 7.41 -26.28 10.85
C ALA A 341 7.78 -26.80 12.26
N ALA A 342 6.91 -26.61 13.25
CA ALA A 342 7.17 -26.95 14.63
C ALA A 342 7.44 -28.46 14.83
N PRO A 343 8.32 -28.84 15.77
CA PRO A 343 8.64 -30.24 15.99
C PRO A 343 7.46 -30.98 16.64
N PRO A 344 7.39 -32.32 16.54
CA PRO A 344 6.26 -33.10 17.06
C PRO A 344 5.99 -32.92 18.56
N ASP A 345 6.99 -32.53 19.34
CA ASP A 345 6.89 -32.29 20.79
C ASP A 345 6.47 -30.85 21.16
N ALA A 346 6.07 -30.03 20.18
CA ALA A 346 5.69 -28.64 20.41
C ALA A 346 4.54 -28.47 21.41
N THR A 347 3.51 -29.32 21.33
CA THR A 347 2.35 -29.25 22.24
C THR A 347 2.76 -29.45 23.70
N PRO A 348 3.48 -30.53 24.09
CA PRO A 348 4.02 -30.66 25.44
C PRO A 348 4.82 -29.45 25.92
N VAL A 349 5.70 -28.90 25.08
CA VAL A 349 6.56 -27.74 25.42
C VAL A 349 5.71 -26.50 25.73
N LEU A 350 4.71 -26.21 24.91
CA LEU A 350 3.82 -25.07 25.10
C LEU A 350 2.93 -25.27 26.34
N LEU A 351 2.39 -26.46 26.58
CA LEU A 351 1.59 -26.74 27.79
C LEU A 351 2.43 -26.62 29.08
N GLU A 352 3.71 -27.02 29.06
CA GLU A 352 4.64 -26.78 30.17
C GLU A 352 4.84 -25.27 30.37
N ARG A 353 5.04 -24.52 29.29
CA ARG A 353 5.23 -23.06 29.37
C ARG A 353 3.98 -22.34 29.89
N LEU A 354 2.79 -22.78 29.50
CA LEU A 354 1.52 -22.26 30.03
C LEU A 354 1.45 -22.39 31.55
N ARG A 355 1.91 -23.52 32.12
CA ARG A 355 1.91 -23.72 33.58
C ARG A 355 3.00 -22.94 34.30
N GLY A 356 4.19 -22.85 33.71
CA GLY A 356 5.40 -22.38 34.40
C GLY A 356 5.81 -20.94 34.13
N ALA A 357 5.15 -20.21 33.22
CA ALA A 357 5.55 -18.84 32.91
C ALA A 357 5.21 -17.86 34.05
N PRO A 358 6.16 -17.02 34.51
CA PRO A 358 5.93 -16.11 35.63
C PRO A 358 4.97 -14.99 35.26
N ASP A 359 4.98 -14.53 34.02
CA ASP A 359 4.16 -13.42 33.55
C ASP A 359 2.84 -13.87 32.91
N ILE A 360 1.78 -13.11 33.24
CA ILE A 360 0.41 -13.34 32.76
C ILE A 360 0.33 -13.30 31.23
N GLU A 361 1.05 -12.36 30.59
CA GLU A 361 0.96 -12.16 29.14
C GLU A 361 1.54 -13.33 28.35
N THR A 362 2.60 -13.99 28.83
CA THR A 362 3.09 -15.23 28.22
C THR A 362 2.11 -16.37 28.34
N ARG A 363 1.51 -16.55 29.53
CA ARG A 363 0.50 -17.61 29.73
C ARG A 363 -0.70 -17.41 28.80
N LYS A 364 -1.21 -16.18 28.70
CA LYS A 364 -2.27 -15.83 27.73
C LYS A 364 -1.83 -16.08 26.29
N ALA A 365 -0.64 -15.63 25.90
CA ALA A 365 -0.14 -15.79 24.53
C ALA A 365 -0.04 -17.27 24.14
N VAL A 366 0.47 -18.13 25.04
CA VAL A 366 0.55 -19.58 24.80
C VAL A 366 -0.84 -20.20 24.68
N ALA A 367 -1.74 -19.90 25.61
CA ALA A 367 -3.10 -20.44 25.57
C ALA A 367 -3.84 -20.05 24.28
N LEU A 368 -3.76 -18.77 23.88
CA LEU A 368 -4.34 -18.27 22.63
C LEU A 368 -3.71 -18.92 21.39
N ALA A 369 -2.39 -19.13 21.39
CA ALA A 369 -1.72 -19.77 20.26
C ALA A 369 -2.17 -21.24 20.08
N LEU A 370 -2.40 -21.95 21.19
CA LEU A 370 -2.90 -23.32 21.18
C LEU A 370 -4.40 -23.44 20.82
N LEU A 371 -5.18 -22.35 20.84
CA LEU A 371 -6.58 -22.38 20.40
C LEU A 371 -6.75 -22.74 18.92
N ASN A 372 -5.80 -22.30 18.09
CA ASN A 372 -5.80 -22.60 16.66
C ASN A 372 -5.24 -24.00 16.34
N SER A 373 -4.90 -24.79 17.37
CA SER A 373 -4.50 -26.19 17.22
C SER A 373 -5.74 -27.09 17.12
N ARG A 374 -5.52 -28.42 17.07
CA ARG A 374 -6.64 -29.38 17.10
C ARG A 374 -7.50 -29.20 18.37
N PRO A 375 -8.82 -29.44 18.31
CA PRO A 375 -9.74 -29.21 19.43
C PRO A 375 -9.27 -29.84 20.74
N GLU A 376 -8.73 -31.06 20.71
CA GLU A 376 -8.28 -31.76 21.91
C GLU A 376 -7.11 -31.04 22.60
N VAL A 377 -6.24 -30.40 21.81
CA VAL A 377 -5.12 -29.59 22.30
C VAL A 377 -5.64 -28.27 22.85
N ALA A 378 -6.56 -27.61 22.13
CA ALA A 378 -7.18 -26.36 22.54
C ALA A 378 -7.92 -26.51 23.88
N HIS A 379 -8.79 -27.52 24.01
CA HIS A 379 -9.50 -27.82 25.27
C HIS A 379 -8.56 -28.15 26.41
N ARG A 380 -7.48 -28.90 26.15
CA ARG A 380 -6.46 -29.20 27.16
C ARG A 380 -5.74 -27.93 27.63
N ALA A 381 -5.37 -27.04 26.71
CA ALA A 381 -4.74 -25.76 27.04
C ALA A 381 -5.69 -24.87 27.86
N LEU A 382 -6.96 -24.82 27.46
CA LEU A 382 -8.00 -24.06 28.15
C LEU A 382 -8.25 -24.58 29.57
N ARG A 383 -8.31 -25.91 29.78
CA ARG A 383 -8.41 -26.49 31.13
C ARG A 383 -7.27 -26.04 32.03
N ILE A 384 -6.03 -26.05 31.53
CA ILE A 384 -4.87 -25.54 32.30
C ILE A 384 -5.03 -24.03 32.58
N ALA A 385 -5.47 -23.25 31.60
CA ALA A 385 -5.64 -21.81 31.76
C ALA A 385 -6.79 -21.44 32.72
N LEU A 386 -7.79 -22.30 32.90
CA LEU A 386 -8.83 -22.17 33.92
C LEU A 386 -8.32 -22.45 35.33
N GLU A 387 -7.20 -23.16 35.49
CA GLU A 387 -6.56 -23.41 36.80
C GLU A 387 -5.53 -22.32 37.16
N ASP A 388 -5.36 -21.30 36.31
CA ASP A 388 -4.35 -20.27 36.49
C ASP A 388 -4.59 -19.41 37.73
N SER A 389 -3.51 -19.05 38.44
CA SER A 389 -3.59 -18.17 39.61
C SER A 389 -4.15 -16.78 39.27
N ALA A 390 -3.90 -16.29 38.05
CA ALA A 390 -4.33 -14.97 37.61
C ALA A 390 -5.76 -15.01 37.03
N PRO A 391 -6.72 -14.25 37.59
CA PRO A 391 -8.09 -14.18 37.09
C PRO A 391 -8.20 -13.78 35.61
N GLU A 392 -7.25 -13.00 35.09
CA GLU A 392 -7.23 -12.56 33.71
C GLU A 392 -7.03 -13.71 32.72
N VAL A 393 -6.21 -14.71 33.09
CA VAL A 393 -5.97 -15.91 32.28
C VAL A 393 -7.19 -16.81 32.30
N ARG A 394 -7.78 -17.03 33.49
CA ARG A 394 -9.01 -17.82 33.64
C ARG A 394 -10.17 -17.20 32.86
N ARG A 395 -10.37 -15.89 32.97
CA ARG A 395 -11.38 -15.15 32.22
C ARG A 395 -11.20 -15.28 30.70
N MET A 396 -9.96 -15.21 30.21
CA MET A 396 -9.66 -15.43 28.79
C MET A 396 -10.05 -16.87 28.38
N ALA A 397 -9.74 -17.87 29.20
CA ALA A 397 -10.10 -19.26 28.92
C ALA A 397 -11.62 -19.48 28.91
N VAL A 398 -12.35 -18.89 29.87
CA VAL A 398 -13.82 -18.88 29.89
C VAL A 398 -14.40 -18.26 28.64
N ARG A 399 -13.89 -17.09 28.21
CA ARG A 399 -14.34 -16.44 26.98
C ARG A 399 -14.12 -17.32 25.75
N ALA A 400 -12.94 -17.95 25.64
CA ALA A 400 -12.59 -18.81 24.51
C ALA A 400 -13.48 -20.07 24.46
N LEU A 401 -13.68 -20.75 25.60
CA LEU A 401 -14.59 -21.90 25.69
C LEU A 401 -16.05 -21.50 25.40
N GLY A 402 -16.48 -20.30 25.80
CA GLY A 402 -17.84 -19.83 25.56
C GLY A 402 -18.17 -19.59 24.09
N LEU A 403 -17.15 -19.43 23.23
CA LEU A 403 -17.30 -19.34 21.77
C LEU A 403 -17.39 -20.71 21.10
N ASP A 404 -16.99 -21.78 21.80
CA ASP A 404 -17.09 -23.15 21.32
C ASP A 404 -18.41 -23.78 21.79
N ALA A 405 -19.28 -24.10 20.83
CA ALA A 405 -20.58 -24.74 21.09
C ALA A 405 -20.51 -26.26 21.29
N SER A 406 -19.30 -26.84 21.35
CA SER A 406 -19.13 -28.27 21.56
C SER A 406 -19.64 -28.71 22.94
N PRO A 407 -20.23 -29.92 23.05
CA PRO A 407 -20.62 -30.48 24.34
C PRO A 407 -19.47 -30.57 25.34
N GLU A 408 -18.23 -30.76 24.85
CA GLU A 408 -17.03 -30.80 25.68
C GLU A 408 -16.69 -29.42 26.26
N ALA A 409 -16.71 -28.35 25.46
CA ALA A 409 -16.49 -26.99 25.98
C ALA A 409 -17.55 -26.58 27.01
N LEU A 410 -18.81 -26.93 26.78
CA LEU A 410 -19.90 -26.76 27.74
C LEU A 410 -19.66 -27.51 29.05
N GLN A 411 -19.19 -28.75 28.98
CA GLN A 411 -18.87 -29.52 30.17
C GLN A 411 -17.71 -28.89 30.95
N ILE A 412 -16.65 -28.46 30.26
CA ILE A 412 -15.50 -27.78 30.89
C ILE A 412 -15.94 -26.50 31.61
N LEU A 413 -16.81 -25.68 31.00
CA LEU A 413 -17.34 -24.48 31.63
C LEU A 413 -18.17 -24.78 32.89
N ARG A 414 -19.04 -25.81 32.85
CA ARG A 414 -19.84 -26.23 34.02
C ARG A 414 -18.97 -26.75 35.15
N ASP A 415 -17.96 -27.56 34.82
CA ASP A 415 -17.02 -28.08 35.81
C ASP A 415 -16.26 -26.94 36.50
N HIS A 416 -15.85 -25.92 35.74
CA HIS A 416 -15.17 -24.75 36.29
C HIS A 416 -16.08 -23.89 37.19
N GLN A 417 -17.37 -23.76 36.86
CA GLN A 417 -18.36 -23.00 37.64
C GLN A 417 -18.47 -23.48 39.09
N ALA A 418 -18.30 -24.78 39.32
CA ALA A 418 -18.32 -25.34 40.67
C ALA A 418 -17.15 -24.87 41.56
N THR A 419 -16.05 -24.43 40.94
CA THR A 419 -14.78 -24.13 41.62
C THR A 419 -14.41 -22.65 41.65
N GLU A 420 -14.84 -21.86 40.66
CA GLU A 420 -14.51 -20.43 40.54
C GLU A 420 -15.18 -19.60 41.65
N ARG A 421 -14.45 -18.62 42.17
CA ARG A 421 -14.88 -17.73 43.25
C ARG A 421 -14.65 -16.25 42.95
N GLU A 422 -13.87 -15.93 41.92
CA GLU A 422 -13.60 -14.55 41.53
C GLU A 422 -14.83 -13.97 40.79
N PRO A 423 -15.41 -12.85 41.28
CA PRO A 423 -16.66 -12.29 40.75
C PRO A 423 -16.65 -11.92 39.25
N ASN A 424 -15.56 -11.35 38.76
CA ASN A 424 -15.40 -11.00 37.35
C ASN A 424 -15.31 -12.24 36.46
N VAL A 425 -14.65 -13.31 36.90
CA VAL A 425 -14.59 -14.56 36.13
C VAL A 425 -15.97 -15.23 36.09
N LEU A 426 -16.66 -15.30 37.24
CA LEU A 426 -18.04 -15.82 37.35
C LEU A 426 -18.99 -15.08 36.39
N ARG A 427 -18.95 -13.74 36.35
CA ARG A 427 -19.76 -12.95 35.43
C ARG A 427 -19.56 -13.35 33.95
N HIS A 428 -18.32 -13.66 33.56
CA HIS A 428 -18.04 -14.10 32.18
C HIS A 428 -18.46 -15.54 31.93
N LEU A 429 -18.39 -16.37 32.97
CA LEU A 429 -18.77 -17.77 32.94
C LEU A 429 -20.28 -17.94 32.79
N ASP A 430 -21.05 -17.19 33.56
CA ASP A 430 -22.51 -17.16 33.48
C ASP A 430 -22.93 -16.67 32.08
N ALA A 431 -22.35 -15.58 31.60
CA ALA A 431 -22.61 -15.08 30.24
C ALA A 431 -22.23 -16.10 29.14
N ALA A 432 -21.17 -16.88 29.32
CA ALA A 432 -20.78 -17.93 28.38
C ALA A 432 -21.77 -19.10 28.37
N LEU A 433 -22.24 -19.54 29.55
CA LEU A 433 -23.21 -20.63 29.69
C LEU A 433 -24.61 -20.23 29.23
N GLU A 434 -25.03 -18.97 29.44
CA GLU A 434 -26.32 -18.43 28.97
C GLU A 434 -26.40 -18.39 27.44
N ARG A 435 -25.34 -17.93 26.76
CA ARG A 435 -25.26 -17.92 25.28
C ARG A 435 -25.46 -19.30 24.67
N GLN A 436 -25.01 -20.34 25.35
CA GLN A 436 -25.08 -21.72 24.87
C GLN A 436 -26.44 -22.40 25.17
N GLN A 437 -27.31 -21.77 25.98
CA GLN A 437 -28.63 -22.27 26.35
C GLN A 437 -29.77 -21.72 25.47
N THR A 438 -29.52 -20.70 24.65
CA THR A 438 -30.53 -20.08 23.79
C THR A 438 -30.55 -20.77 22.41
N PRO A 439 -31.52 -21.65 22.09
CA PRO A 439 -31.57 -22.32 20.80
C PRO A 439 -32.13 -21.34 19.76
N GLY A 440 -31.40 -21.11 18.66
CA GLY A 440 -31.89 -20.30 17.53
C GLY A 440 -31.04 -19.08 17.15
N VAL A 441 -29.95 -18.81 17.87
CA VAL A 441 -28.84 -18.04 17.28
C VAL A 441 -28.01 -19.06 16.51
N PRO A 442 -27.81 -18.90 15.18
CA PRO A 442 -27.04 -19.88 14.42
C PRO A 442 -25.65 -20.03 15.04
N PRO A 443 -25.03 -21.22 14.99
CA PRO A 443 -23.59 -21.29 15.17
C PRO A 443 -22.99 -20.32 14.16
N ILE A 444 -21.98 -19.57 14.59
CA ILE A 444 -21.03 -18.98 13.65
C ILE A 444 -20.46 -20.16 12.85
N GLY A 445 -21.06 -20.42 11.70
CA GLY A 445 -20.79 -21.57 10.87
C GLY A 445 -19.51 -21.32 10.12
N ALA A 446 -18.47 -22.09 10.47
CA ALA A 446 -17.40 -22.52 9.58
C ALA A 446 -16.90 -21.48 8.56
N ALA A 447 -16.39 -20.36 9.06
CA ALA A 447 -15.29 -19.67 8.43
C ALA A 447 -14.26 -19.34 9.51
N SER A 448 -12.98 -19.51 9.14
CA SER A 448 -11.76 -18.97 9.76
C SER A 448 -11.95 -17.74 10.68
N PRO A 449 -11.05 -17.46 11.64
CA PRO A 449 -11.14 -16.29 12.53
C PRO A 449 -11.26 -14.99 11.74
N ALA A 450 -12.50 -14.56 11.49
CA ALA A 450 -12.86 -13.34 10.82
C ALA A 450 -14.35 -13.09 11.06
N GLU A 451 -14.69 -12.56 12.23
CA GLU A 451 -16.01 -11.95 12.43
C GLU A 451 -15.78 -10.61 13.14
N ARG A 452 -15.88 -9.45 12.47
CA ARG A 452 -17.08 -8.83 11.83
C ARG A 452 -18.27 -8.90 12.77
N LEU A 453 -18.88 -7.81 13.24
CA LEU A 453 -18.92 -6.39 12.88
C LEU A 453 -18.79 -5.52 14.12
N LEU A 454 -18.42 -4.23 14.02
CA LEU A 454 -18.97 -3.17 14.90
C LEU A 454 -18.74 -1.73 14.42
N PHE A 455 -18.36 -1.52 13.16
CA PHE A 455 -18.39 -0.17 12.57
C PHE A 455 -18.90 -0.20 11.12
N ASP A 456 -20.20 0.10 10.96
CA ASP A 456 -20.88 0.17 9.67
C ASP A 456 -21.49 1.57 9.47
N PRO A 457 -20.70 2.56 8.99
CA PRO A 457 -21.18 3.91 8.76
C PRO A 457 -22.15 4.00 7.55
N ALA A 458 -22.30 2.92 6.78
CA ALA A 458 -23.12 2.86 5.56
C ALA A 458 -24.39 1.98 5.68
N ARG A 459 -24.62 1.30 6.82
CA ARG A 459 -25.73 0.36 7.05
C ARG A 459 -25.81 -0.77 6.01
N THR A 460 -24.69 -1.43 5.76
CA THR A 460 -24.50 -2.52 4.79
C THR A 460 -24.17 -3.90 5.40
N GLU A 461 -24.18 -4.04 6.73
CA GLU A 461 -24.19 -5.31 7.46
C GLU A 461 -22.93 -6.21 7.36
N GLN A 462 -21.75 -5.77 6.84
CA GLN A 462 -20.45 -6.48 7.05
C GLN A 462 -19.17 -5.58 7.14
N SER A 463 -18.36 -5.59 8.22
CA SER A 463 -16.98 -4.97 8.25
C SER A 463 -16.04 -5.35 9.44
N VAL A 464 -14.70 -5.40 9.20
CA VAL A 464 -13.59 -5.50 10.21
C VAL A 464 -12.68 -4.26 10.07
N ALA A 465 -12.12 -3.73 11.17
CA ALA A 465 -11.13 -2.63 11.16
C ALA A 465 -9.73 -3.11 11.58
N GLN A 466 -8.68 -2.75 10.84
CA GLN A 466 -7.28 -2.90 11.24
C GLN A 466 -6.59 -1.53 11.25
N TRP A 467 -5.70 -1.31 12.21
CA TRP A 467 -4.81 -0.15 12.20
C TRP A 467 -3.80 -0.33 11.06
N VAL A 468 -3.70 0.61 10.13
CA VAL A 468 -2.67 0.60 9.08
C VAL A 468 -1.82 1.84 9.27
N ALA A 469 -0.68 1.68 9.92
CA ALA A 469 0.45 2.57 9.65
C ALA A 469 1.00 2.21 8.26
N ASP A 470 1.35 3.21 7.47
CA ASP A 470 1.89 3.11 6.11
C ASP A 470 2.82 1.87 5.91
N PRO A 471 2.45 0.90 5.04
CA PRO A 471 3.10 -0.42 4.93
C PRO A 471 4.45 -0.48 4.20
N GLU A 472 5.03 0.62 3.73
CA GLU A 472 6.39 0.53 3.14
C GLU A 472 7.47 0.20 4.21
N ARG A 473 7.14 0.27 5.51
CA ARG A 473 8.11 0.62 6.56
C ARG A 473 7.96 -0.01 7.97
N TYR A 474 7.67 -1.30 8.09
CA TYR A 474 7.79 -2.14 9.31
C TYR A 474 6.50 -2.50 10.10
N PRO A 475 6.51 -3.68 10.78
CA PRO A 475 5.37 -4.23 11.48
C PRO A 475 5.32 -3.83 12.96
N ALA A 476 4.12 -3.45 13.41
CA ALA A 476 3.60 -3.62 14.77
C ALA A 476 2.07 -3.53 14.69
N THR A 477 1.33 -4.53 15.17
CA THR A 477 -0.14 -4.50 15.17
C THR A 477 -0.66 -4.09 16.55
N GLU A 478 -0.98 -2.81 16.74
CA GLU A 478 -1.99 -2.47 17.76
C GLU A 478 -3.34 -3.03 17.28
N ARG A 479 -4.06 -3.71 18.17
CA ARG A 479 -5.34 -4.35 17.83
C ARG A 479 -6.45 -3.66 18.59
N PHE A 480 -7.50 -3.28 17.89
CA PHE A 480 -8.69 -2.67 18.47
C PHE A 480 -9.83 -3.66 18.32
N TYR A 481 -10.47 -3.97 19.45
CA TYR A 481 -11.60 -4.88 19.55
C TYR A 481 -12.81 -4.07 19.95
N PHE A 482 -13.76 -3.93 19.03
CA PHE A 482 -15.03 -3.26 19.28
C PHE A 482 -16.04 -4.29 19.79
N TYR A 483 -16.84 -3.92 20.79
CA TYR A 483 -17.86 -4.77 21.40
C TYR A 483 -19.24 -4.09 21.36
N GLU A 484 -20.27 -4.90 21.19
CA GLU A 484 -21.66 -4.47 21.22
C GLU A 484 -22.00 -3.88 22.60
N GLY A 485 -22.81 -2.81 22.63
CA GLY A 485 -23.07 -2.04 23.84
C GLY A 485 -22.10 -0.87 24.10
N GLY A 486 -21.24 -0.54 23.13
CA GLY A 486 -20.40 0.66 23.19
C GLY A 486 -19.10 0.48 23.96
N HIS A 487 -18.53 -0.73 23.99
CA HIS A 487 -17.24 -1.00 24.63
C HIS A 487 -16.14 -1.26 23.59
N LEU A 488 -14.90 -0.88 23.90
CA LEU A 488 -13.74 -0.99 23.02
C LEU A 488 -12.51 -1.41 23.84
N GLU A 489 -11.75 -2.40 23.38
CA GLU A 489 -10.46 -2.75 23.96
C GLU A 489 -9.33 -2.47 22.96
N ARG A 490 -8.33 -1.71 23.39
CA ARG A 490 -7.07 -1.50 22.64
C ARG A 490 -5.98 -2.37 23.23
N LEU A 491 -5.38 -3.23 22.43
CA LEU A 491 -4.09 -3.85 22.72
C LEU A 491 -3.00 -2.92 22.20
N GLY A 492 -2.37 -2.18 23.12
CA GLY A 492 -1.27 -1.28 22.80
C GLY A 492 -0.02 -2.02 22.32
N THR A 493 0.90 -1.29 21.69
CA THR A 493 2.24 -1.79 21.35
C THR A 493 3.04 -2.25 22.57
N ASP A 494 2.71 -1.75 23.75
CA ASP A 494 3.25 -2.15 25.06
C ASP A 494 2.60 -3.44 25.62
N GLY A 495 1.67 -4.05 24.88
CA GLY A 495 0.97 -5.27 25.28
C GLY A 495 -0.10 -5.05 26.36
N ARG A 496 -0.36 -3.80 26.76
CA ARG A 496 -1.43 -3.50 27.72
C ARG A 496 -2.76 -3.41 27.01
N LEU A 497 -3.75 -4.04 27.64
CA LEU A 497 -5.13 -3.95 27.21
C LEU A 497 -5.78 -2.75 27.90
N HIS A 498 -6.27 -1.79 27.12
CA HIS A 498 -6.94 -0.60 27.62
C HIS A 498 -8.42 -0.66 27.23
N ALA A 499 -9.30 -0.56 28.21
CA ALA A 499 -10.74 -0.54 28.00
C ALA A 499 -11.25 0.91 27.81
N PHE A 500 -12.16 1.06 26.87
CA PHE A 500 -12.78 2.30 26.46
C PHE A 500 -14.27 2.08 26.23
N GLN A 501 -15.04 3.16 26.26
CA GLN A 501 -16.38 3.25 25.72
C GLN A 501 -16.36 4.00 24.38
N TYR A 502 -17.26 3.66 23.48
CA TYR A 502 -17.43 4.39 22.24
C TYR A 502 -18.90 4.66 21.90
N THR A 503 -19.14 5.72 21.14
CA THR A 503 -20.45 6.13 20.65
C THR A 503 -20.33 6.56 19.20
N ALA A 504 -21.17 6.02 18.32
CA ALA A 504 -21.22 6.41 16.92
C ALA A 504 -22.46 7.28 16.65
N LEU A 505 -22.27 8.44 16.03
CA LEU A 505 -23.30 9.42 15.68
C LEU A 505 -23.06 9.90 14.24
N GLY A 506 -23.75 9.32 13.26
CA GLY A 506 -23.57 9.66 11.85
C GLY A 506 -22.19 9.26 11.33
N ASP A 507 -21.43 10.22 10.79
CA ASP A 507 -20.06 10.07 10.34
C ASP A 507 -19.02 10.29 11.46
N GLN A 508 -19.48 10.42 12.71
CA GLN A 508 -18.60 10.62 13.86
C GLN A 508 -18.54 9.40 14.77
N LEU A 509 -17.32 9.01 15.14
CA LEU A 509 -17.04 8.02 16.17
C LEU A 509 -16.41 8.72 17.37
N ARG A 510 -16.98 8.59 18.57
CA ARG A 510 -16.44 9.14 19.81
C ARG A 510 -15.94 8.02 20.71
N ILE A 511 -14.74 8.13 21.26
CA ILE A 511 -14.11 7.14 22.16
C ILE A 511 -13.73 7.81 23.49
N GLN A 512 -14.00 7.15 24.62
CA GLN A 512 -13.78 7.62 25.99
C GLN A 512 -13.11 6.52 26.85
N PRO A 513 -12.09 6.80 27.69
CA PRO A 513 -11.53 5.79 28.59
C PRO A 513 -12.53 5.40 29.69
N GLU A 514 -12.59 4.11 30.04
CA GLU A 514 -13.34 3.68 31.23
C GLU A 514 -12.64 4.22 32.50
N GLY A 515 -13.32 5.10 33.24
CA GLY A 515 -12.81 5.75 34.46
C GLY A 515 -12.38 7.22 34.31
N ALA A 516 -12.43 7.80 33.11
CA ALA A 516 -12.16 9.23 32.88
C ALA A 516 -13.08 9.81 31.77
N PRO A 517 -14.41 9.91 32.01
CA PRO A 517 -15.41 10.23 30.99
C PRO A 517 -15.26 11.64 30.38
N ASP A 518 -14.60 12.55 31.09
CA ASP A 518 -14.34 13.92 30.63
C ASP A 518 -13.28 13.99 29.52
N ARG A 519 -12.57 12.88 29.24
CA ARG A 519 -11.61 12.75 28.14
C ARG A 519 -12.26 11.98 27.00
N SER A 520 -12.55 12.64 25.89
CA SER A 520 -13.11 11.98 24.70
C SER A 520 -12.38 12.36 23.41
N THR A 521 -12.17 11.39 22.52
CA THR A 521 -11.61 11.59 21.18
C THR A 521 -12.70 11.36 20.14
N THR A 522 -12.84 12.27 19.18
CA THR A 522 -13.84 12.16 18.09
C THR A 522 -13.12 11.99 16.76
N PHE A 523 -13.57 11.02 15.95
CA PHE A 523 -13.08 10.71 14.62
C PHE A 523 -14.16 11.06 13.59
N THR A 524 -13.76 11.64 12.44
CA THR A 524 -14.64 11.79 11.27
C THR A 524 -14.36 10.66 10.29
N VAL A 525 -15.43 10.05 9.79
CA VAL A 525 -15.39 8.85 8.94
C VAL A 525 -15.74 9.25 7.52
N THR A 526 -14.78 9.15 6.61
CA THR A 526 -14.96 9.50 5.20
C THR A 526 -14.86 8.26 4.30
N PRO A 527 -15.88 7.94 3.48
CA PRO A 527 -15.79 6.85 2.50
C PRO A 527 -14.81 7.18 1.37
N GLU A 528 -13.92 6.26 0.96
CA GLU A 528 -13.16 6.39 -0.29
C GLU A 528 -13.89 5.69 -1.46
N PRO A 529 -13.83 6.23 -2.69
CA PRO A 529 -14.51 5.63 -3.83
C PRO A 529 -13.90 4.26 -4.20
N PRO A 530 -14.70 3.28 -4.66
CA PRO A 530 -14.21 1.94 -4.97
C PRO A 530 -13.27 1.96 -6.17
N ALA A 531 -12.08 1.38 -6.02
CA ALA A 531 -11.13 1.18 -7.11
C ALA A 531 -11.49 -0.09 -7.89
N SER A 532 -12.37 0.03 -8.88
CA SER A 532 -12.79 -1.06 -9.80
C SER A 532 -13.43 -2.30 -9.15
N ASN A 533 -14.21 -3.04 -9.94
CA ASN A 533 -14.97 -4.19 -9.46
C ASN A 533 -14.04 -5.29 -8.94
N GLY A 534 -14.11 -5.57 -7.63
CA GLY A 534 -13.38 -6.67 -6.99
C GLY A 534 -12.36 -6.27 -5.92
N VAL A 535 -12.15 -4.98 -5.67
CA VAL A 535 -11.30 -4.51 -4.55
C VAL A 535 -12.18 -4.07 -3.36
N PRO A 536 -11.85 -4.45 -2.12
CA PRO A 536 -12.63 -4.09 -0.93
C PRO A 536 -12.80 -2.57 -0.73
N ARG A 537 -13.97 -2.16 -0.23
CA ARG A 537 -14.25 -0.74 0.09
C ARG A 537 -13.27 -0.23 1.16
N ARG A 538 -12.66 0.93 0.91
CA ARG A 538 -11.74 1.62 1.84
C ARG A 538 -12.48 2.79 2.48
N PHE A 539 -12.29 2.98 3.79
CA PHE A 539 -12.73 4.17 4.50
C PHE A 539 -11.51 4.85 5.12
N ARG A 540 -11.55 6.17 5.19
CA ARG A 540 -10.53 7.00 5.81
C ARG A 540 -11.09 7.58 7.10
N LEU A 541 -10.40 7.37 8.22
CA LEU A 541 -10.67 8.07 9.46
C LEU A 541 -9.67 9.22 9.60
N GLU A 542 -10.16 10.46 9.61
CA GLU A 542 -9.34 11.67 9.77
C GLU A 542 -9.50 12.24 11.19
N LEU A 543 -8.36 12.60 11.78
CA LEU A 543 -8.23 13.02 13.19
C LEU A 543 -8.25 14.55 13.31
N ALA A 544 -9.05 15.09 14.23
CA ALA A 544 -8.98 16.50 14.62
C ALA A 544 -7.96 16.76 15.76
N ARG A 545 -7.81 15.84 16.75
CA ARG A 545 -6.76 15.81 17.81
C ARG A 545 -6.64 14.41 18.43
N ASP A 546 -5.41 13.91 18.67
CA ASP A 546 -5.13 12.59 19.28
C ASP A 546 -4.82 12.71 20.79
N VAL A 547 -5.85 12.51 21.61
CA VAL A 547 -5.74 12.56 23.09
C VAL A 547 -5.35 11.19 23.68
N LEU A 548 -5.27 10.13 22.87
CA LEU A 548 -4.92 8.77 23.29
C LEU A 548 -3.40 8.56 23.34
N SER A 549 -2.65 9.20 22.44
CA SER A 549 -1.18 9.23 22.47
C SER A 549 -0.60 10.49 23.12
N GLY A 550 -1.40 11.54 23.29
CA GLY A 550 -0.96 12.84 23.80
C GLY A 550 -0.19 13.68 22.77
N THR A 551 -0.38 13.43 21.47
CA THR A 551 0.31 14.14 20.38
C THR A 551 -0.69 14.83 19.45
N ASP A 552 -0.35 16.03 18.95
CA ASP A 552 -1.20 16.82 18.04
C ASP A 552 -1.08 16.40 16.55
N THR A 553 -0.44 15.27 16.25
CA THR A 553 -0.25 14.79 14.87
C THR A 553 -1.44 13.97 14.38
N PRO A 554 -2.10 14.35 13.27
CA PRO A 554 -3.20 13.58 12.69
C PRO A 554 -2.70 12.26 12.11
N ARG A 555 -3.49 11.19 12.26
CA ARG A 555 -3.18 9.83 11.80
C ARG A 555 -4.35 9.27 10.99
N THR A 556 -4.06 8.37 10.04
CA THR A 556 -5.03 7.78 9.12
C THR A 556 -5.18 6.28 9.37
N LEU A 557 -6.40 5.76 9.23
CA LEU A 557 -6.73 4.34 9.34
C LEU A 557 -7.30 3.83 8.01
N HIS A 558 -6.96 2.60 7.63
CA HIS A 558 -7.45 1.96 6.41
C HIS A 558 -8.20 0.66 6.74
N PHE A 559 -9.37 0.48 6.13
CA PHE A 559 -10.22 -0.70 6.28
C PHE A 559 -10.05 -1.63 5.07
N ILE A 560 -10.17 -2.94 5.29
CA ILE A 560 -10.21 -3.97 4.24
C ILE A 560 -11.43 -4.86 4.49
N GLU A 561 -12.33 -4.94 3.52
CA GLU A 561 -13.49 -5.83 3.49
C GLU A 561 -13.07 -7.26 3.08
N PRO A 562 -13.28 -8.31 3.90
CA PRO A 562 -13.10 -9.68 3.45
C PRO A 562 -13.99 -10.06 2.26
N ALA A 563 -13.43 -10.79 1.29
CA ALA A 563 -14.14 -11.32 0.13
C ALA A 563 -15.20 -12.37 0.53
N PRO A 564 -16.33 -12.47 -0.20
CA PRO A 564 -17.37 -13.46 0.10
C PRO A 564 -16.87 -14.89 -0.16
N ALA A 565 -17.25 -15.83 0.71
CA ALA A 565 -16.98 -17.26 0.52
C ALA A 565 -17.72 -17.81 -0.71
N ALA A 566 -17.05 -18.66 -1.49
CA ALA A 566 -17.67 -19.34 -2.64
C ALA A 566 -18.76 -20.32 -2.17
N PRO A 567 -19.89 -20.45 -2.89
CA PRO A 567 -20.94 -21.38 -2.51
C PRO A 567 -20.50 -22.84 -2.68
N GLU A 568 -20.82 -23.68 -1.71
CA GLU A 568 -20.59 -25.13 -1.77
C GLU A 568 -21.45 -25.80 -2.87
N PRO A 569 -20.95 -26.84 -3.55
CA PRO A 569 -21.71 -27.56 -4.57
C PRO A 569 -22.82 -28.38 -3.92
N GLY A 570 -24.08 -27.99 -4.16
CA GLY A 570 -25.25 -28.68 -3.63
C GLY A 570 -25.47 -30.07 -4.24
N ASP A 571 -25.86 -31.00 -3.36
CA ASP A 571 -26.43 -32.31 -3.70
C ASP A 571 -27.66 -32.15 -4.60
N SER A 572 -27.64 -32.86 -5.72
CA SER A 572 -28.77 -33.05 -6.61
C SER A 572 -29.59 -34.25 -6.15
N ASP A 573 -30.86 -34.01 -5.81
CA ASP A 573 -31.98 -34.93 -6.04
C ASP A 573 -33.17 -34.14 -6.62
#